data_AF-A0A935ZW92-F1
#
_entry.id   AF-A0A935ZW92-F1
#
_cell.length_a   1.000
_cell.length_b   1.000
_cell.length_c   1.000
_cell.angle_alpha   90.00
_cell.angle_beta   90.00
_cell.angle_gamma   90.00
#
_symmetry.space_group_name_H-M   'P 1'
#
loop_
_entity.id
_entity.type
_entity.pdbx_description
1 polymer ?
#
loop_
_entity_poly.entity_id
_entity_poly.type
_entity_poly.pdbx_seq_one_letter_code
_entity_poly.pdbx_strand_id
1 'polypeptide(L)'
;MINSNAWTKRDFGEVLIEQVLRRLDVSKVIDTSGCYLPGHGTPTLLLFGRNRSSDQAGFVAVLGKRGETREPSAPAVAPVWTEIVQHHDKTGFEGRYVSVARFTEVEGRSHPWVLAGGGARDLLNALTGAAPQRLGPMLSFIGRTTHTGDDPFFAPPVATSRRLRRAGIRLVEFVRGQDIDDWQVAAKDDTLFPYEPDGEESTLSVAESHWFWPQRQRLRLRRDFGKVIEERGLGWHAHSMFFAERYRASPVIGFAFVATHNHFVVSRGGRVFNRSAPAMALKAGRTGAAPSAAWYLNSSRWGSGAAS
;
A
#
# COMPACT_ATOMS: atom_id res chain seq x y z
N MET A 1 12.75 -8.70 23.21
CA MET A 1 12.19 -9.25 21.96
C MET A 1 13.12 -8.89 20.81
N ILE A 2 13.46 -9.86 19.96
CA ILE A 2 14.17 -9.64 18.69
C ILE A 2 13.20 -10.00 17.58
N ASN A 3 12.91 -9.06 16.68
CA ASN A 3 11.92 -9.28 15.62
C ASN A 3 12.23 -8.39 14.41
N SER A 4 11.58 -8.65 13.28
CA SER A 4 11.59 -7.71 12.16
C SER A 4 11.05 -6.35 12.60
N ASN A 5 11.55 -5.25 12.04
CA ASN A 5 11.00 -3.92 12.27
C ASN A 5 9.75 -3.63 11.43
N ALA A 6 9.28 -4.54 10.56
CA ALA A 6 8.18 -4.27 9.65
C ALA A 6 6.86 -3.91 10.36
N TRP A 7 6.56 -4.53 11.51
CA TRP A 7 5.35 -4.24 12.29
C TRP A 7 5.34 -2.83 12.89
N THR A 8 6.47 -2.11 12.91
CA THR A 8 6.46 -0.73 13.39
C THR A 8 5.77 0.21 12.41
N LYS A 9 5.63 -0.18 11.14
CA LYS A 9 5.11 0.67 10.06
C LYS A 9 3.95 0.07 9.27
N ARG A 10 3.79 -1.25 9.28
CA ARG A 10 2.80 -1.98 8.46
C ARG A 10 1.57 -2.28 9.29
N ASP A 11 0.39 -2.23 8.66
CA ASP A 11 -0.93 -2.37 9.30
C ASP A 11 -1.06 -3.57 10.25
N PHE A 12 -0.43 -4.70 9.94
CA PHE A 12 -0.48 -5.88 10.81
C PHE A 12 0.16 -5.67 12.19
N GLY A 13 0.92 -4.59 12.39
CA GLY A 13 1.52 -4.19 13.65
C GLY A 13 0.65 -3.28 14.53
N GLU A 14 -0.47 -2.77 14.01
CA GLU A 14 -1.39 -1.90 14.75
C GLU A 14 -1.83 -2.54 16.07
N VAL A 15 -2.36 -3.77 16.01
CA VAL A 15 -2.80 -4.52 17.20
C VAL A 15 -1.64 -4.74 18.19
N LEU A 16 -0.44 -5.03 17.68
CA LEU A 16 0.73 -5.25 18.53
C LEU A 16 1.08 -3.97 19.29
N ILE A 17 1.12 -2.81 18.65
CA ILE A 17 1.47 -1.54 19.31
C ILE A 17 0.34 -1.08 20.24
N GLU A 18 -0.86 -0.98 19.71
CA GLU A 18 -1.95 -0.23 20.35
C GLU A 18 -2.68 -1.04 21.42
N GLN A 19 -2.67 -2.38 21.31
CA GLN A 19 -3.41 -3.25 22.23
C GLN A 19 -2.48 -4.08 23.12
N VAL A 20 -1.35 -4.56 22.60
CA VAL A 20 -0.44 -5.45 23.34
C VAL A 20 0.66 -4.66 24.04
N LEU A 21 1.54 -3.99 23.28
CA LEU A 21 2.70 -3.27 23.81
C LEU A 21 2.30 -2.08 24.68
N ARG A 22 1.16 -1.44 24.41
CA ARG A 22 0.56 -0.41 25.27
C ARG A 22 0.38 -0.85 26.73
N ARG A 23 0.22 -2.15 26.99
CA ARG A 23 0.01 -2.71 28.34
C ARG A 23 1.32 -3.07 29.05
N LEU A 24 2.45 -2.94 28.36
CA LEU A 24 3.78 -3.28 28.85
C LEU A 24 4.60 -2.01 29.09
N ASP A 25 5.51 -2.08 30.06
CA ASP A 25 6.50 -1.06 30.31
C ASP A 25 7.67 -1.22 29.33
N VAL A 26 7.49 -0.73 28.11
CA VAL A 26 8.55 -0.66 27.09
C VAL A 26 9.53 0.43 27.51
N SER A 27 10.80 0.06 27.69
CA SER A 27 11.84 0.99 28.14
C SER A 27 12.79 1.39 27.01
N LYS A 28 13.03 0.50 26.05
CA LYS A 28 13.94 0.76 24.94
C LYS A 28 13.57 0.02 23.66
N VAL A 29 13.73 0.71 22.54
CA VAL A 29 13.65 0.13 21.18
C VAL A 29 14.95 0.48 20.44
N ILE A 30 15.57 -0.48 19.78
CA ILE A 30 16.78 -0.26 18.99
C ILE A 30 16.53 -0.75 17.58
N ASP A 31 16.46 0.16 16.60
CA ASP A 31 16.43 -0.21 15.20
C ASP A 31 17.83 -0.66 14.76
N THR A 32 17.98 -1.94 14.46
CA THR A 32 19.23 -2.53 13.96
C THR A 32 19.16 -2.84 12.47
N SER A 33 18.14 -2.33 11.76
CA SER A 33 17.96 -2.59 10.32
C SER A 33 19.09 -2.07 9.43
N GLY A 34 19.89 -1.12 9.92
CA GLY A 34 21.10 -0.65 9.26
C GLY A 34 22.34 -1.53 9.51
N CYS A 35 22.30 -2.45 10.46
CA CYS A 35 23.42 -3.34 10.77
C CYS A 35 23.46 -4.54 9.83
N TYR A 36 24.65 -4.96 9.43
CA TYR A 36 24.84 -6.32 8.93
C TYR A 36 24.87 -7.30 10.11
N LEU A 37 23.84 -8.14 10.23
CA LEU A 37 23.72 -9.17 11.26
C LEU A 37 23.85 -10.55 10.62
N PRO A 38 24.95 -11.30 10.83
CA PRO A 38 25.16 -12.61 10.23
C PRO A 38 23.98 -13.56 10.50
N GLY A 39 23.46 -14.20 9.45
CA GLY A 39 22.31 -15.11 9.56
C GLY A 39 20.93 -14.43 9.63
N HIS A 40 20.88 -13.09 9.61
CA HIS A 40 19.64 -12.31 9.61
C HIS A 40 19.49 -11.51 8.31
N GLY A 41 18.56 -11.91 7.45
CA GLY A 41 18.30 -11.23 6.16
C GLY A 41 17.19 -10.17 6.21
N THR A 42 16.51 -10.01 7.34
CA THR A 42 15.38 -9.06 7.48
C THR A 42 15.77 -7.87 8.36
N PRO A 43 15.31 -6.65 8.02
CA PRO A 43 15.41 -5.49 8.90
C PRO A 43 14.93 -5.84 10.31
N THR A 44 15.83 -5.78 11.30
CA THR A 44 15.60 -6.26 12.66
C THR A 44 15.53 -5.10 13.64
N LEU A 45 14.81 -5.28 14.74
CA LEU A 45 14.86 -4.40 15.91
C LEU A 45 15.00 -5.22 17.21
N LEU A 46 15.51 -4.56 18.24
CA LEU A 46 15.56 -5.06 19.60
C LEU A 46 14.57 -4.24 20.46
N LEU A 47 13.71 -4.92 21.20
CA LEU A 47 12.78 -4.29 22.14
C LEU A 47 13.03 -4.80 23.56
N PHE A 48 13.16 -3.87 24.48
CA PHE A 48 13.36 -4.10 25.90
C PHE A 48 12.17 -3.52 26.67
N GLY A 49 11.63 -4.32 27.58
CA GLY A 49 10.51 -3.92 28.43
C GLY A 49 10.26 -4.91 29.54
N ARG A 50 9.36 -4.54 30.45
CA ARG A 50 8.95 -5.37 31.60
C ARG A 50 7.46 -5.67 31.52
N ASN A 51 7.07 -6.85 32.00
CA ASN A 51 5.66 -7.23 32.14
C ASN A 51 5.03 -6.56 33.36
N ARG A 52 4.84 -5.25 33.28
CA ARG A 52 4.15 -4.42 34.26
C ARG A 52 3.47 -3.26 33.54
N SER A 53 2.50 -2.63 34.18
CA SER A 53 1.92 -1.37 33.68
C SER A 53 3.01 -0.30 33.56
N SER A 54 3.02 0.40 32.43
CA SER A 54 3.92 1.53 32.21
C SER A 54 3.55 2.69 33.16
N ASP A 55 4.56 3.30 33.78
CA ASP A 55 4.43 4.48 34.67
C ASP A 55 4.18 5.79 33.87
N GLN A 56 3.52 5.70 32.71
CA GLN A 56 3.33 6.77 31.71
C GLN A 56 4.62 7.40 31.14
N ALA A 57 5.80 6.87 31.48
CA ALA A 57 7.04 7.27 30.83
C ALA A 57 7.13 6.59 29.46
N GLY A 58 7.20 7.37 28.38
CA GLY A 58 7.55 6.82 27.06
C GLY A 58 8.98 6.26 27.03
N PHE A 59 9.42 5.68 25.91
CA PHE A 59 10.68 4.90 25.82
C PHE A 59 11.81 5.64 25.11
N VAL A 60 13.05 5.16 25.29
CA VAL A 60 14.21 5.62 24.50
C VAL A 60 14.33 4.76 23.25
N ALA A 61 14.52 5.39 22.09
CA ALA A 61 14.67 4.70 20.82
C ALA A 61 16.01 5.05 20.15
N VAL A 62 16.69 4.04 19.63
CA VAL A 62 17.77 4.22 18.65
C VAL A 62 17.16 4.14 17.26
N LEU A 63 17.33 5.19 16.49
CA LEU A 63 16.72 5.44 15.19
C LEU A 63 17.74 5.27 14.07
N GLY A 64 17.41 4.51 13.03
CA GLY A 64 18.31 4.30 11.89
C GLY A 64 18.37 5.52 10.95
N LYS A 65 19.58 5.94 10.59
CA LYS A 65 19.84 7.00 9.58
C LYS A 65 20.49 6.44 8.32
N ARG A 66 21.55 5.66 8.49
CA ARG A 66 22.32 5.04 7.39
C ARG A 66 22.66 3.61 7.77
N GLY A 67 22.49 2.68 6.84
CA GLY A 67 22.92 1.30 7.00
C GLY A 67 24.28 1.02 6.38
N GLU A 68 24.82 -0.15 6.68
CA GLU A 68 25.99 -0.68 5.99
C GLU A 68 25.67 -0.91 4.51
N THR A 69 26.58 -0.49 3.63
CA THR A 69 26.38 -0.62 2.17
C THR A 69 26.89 -1.95 1.62
N ARG A 70 27.72 -2.65 2.39
CA ARG A 70 28.33 -3.94 2.05
C ARG A 70 28.47 -4.78 3.31
N GLU A 71 28.61 -6.09 3.12
CA GLU A 71 28.98 -7.00 4.19
C GLU A 71 30.35 -6.61 4.79
N PRO A 72 30.43 -6.25 6.08
CA PRO A 72 31.68 -5.90 6.74
C PRO A 72 32.49 -7.16 7.04
N SER A 73 33.81 -7.07 6.93
CA SER A 73 34.72 -8.18 7.26
C SER A 73 34.65 -8.62 8.73
N ALA A 74 34.29 -7.70 9.64
CA ALA A 74 34.11 -7.96 11.06
C ALA A 74 32.81 -7.30 11.57
N PRO A 75 31.66 -8.00 11.52
CA PRO A 75 30.36 -7.46 11.92
C PRO A 75 30.31 -6.89 13.35
N ALA A 76 31.05 -7.51 14.29
CA ALA A 76 31.09 -7.09 15.70
C ALA A 76 31.70 -5.69 15.94
N VAL A 77 32.43 -5.16 14.95
CA VAL A 77 33.04 -3.82 15.00
C VAL A 77 32.64 -2.99 13.77
N ALA A 78 31.55 -3.38 13.10
CA ALA A 78 31.03 -2.63 11.97
C ALA A 78 30.61 -1.21 12.41
N PRO A 79 30.74 -0.19 11.53
CA PRO A 79 30.45 1.21 11.88
C PRO A 79 29.08 1.44 12.53
N VAL A 80 28.00 0.88 11.97
CA VAL A 80 26.64 1.06 12.49
C VAL A 80 26.50 0.41 13.87
N TRP A 81 26.94 -0.84 14.02
CA TRP A 81 26.85 -1.57 15.29
C TRP A 81 27.67 -0.90 16.39
N THR A 82 28.88 -0.45 16.06
CA THR A 82 29.77 0.26 16.99
C THR A 82 29.13 1.56 17.49
N GLU A 83 28.52 2.35 16.60
CA GLU A 83 27.83 3.58 16.98
C GLU A 83 26.62 3.29 17.89
N ILE A 84 25.84 2.24 17.61
CA ILE A 84 24.76 1.80 18.50
C ILE A 84 25.32 1.45 19.89
N VAL A 85 26.32 0.57 19.98
CA VAL A 85 26.89 0.11 21.26
C VAL A 85 27.45 1.28 22.09
N GLN A 86 28.09 2.26 21.45
CA GLN A 86 28.70 3.40 22.16
C GLN A 86 27.70 4.48 22.61
N HIS A 87 26.51 4.52 22.00
CA HIS A 87 25.61 5.67 22.14
C HIS A 87 24.16 5.33 22.48
N HIS A 88 23.72 4.06 22.51
CA HIS A 88 22.30 3.69 22.71
C HIS A 88 21.66 4.19 24.02
N ASP A 89 22.45 4.63 25.00
CA ASP A 89 21.99 5.23 26.27
C ASP A 89 22.00 6.77 26.28
N LYS A 90 22.58 7.41 25.26
CA LYS A 90 22.76 8.87 25.20
C LYS A 90 21.58 9.53 24.47
N THR A 91 20.47 9.76 25.17
CA THR A 91 19.31 10.48 24.61
C THR A 91 19.72 11.85 24.08
N GLY A 92 19.30 12.19 22.86
CA GLY A 92 19.73 13.40 22.14
C GLY A 92 20.98 13.21 21.28
N PHE A 93 21.59 12.03 21.26
CA PHE A 93 22.74 11.75 20.40
C PHE A 93 22.34 11.79 18.91
N GLU A 94 23.14 12.50 18.13
CA GLU A 94 23.02 12.58 16.67
C GLU A 94 24.34 12.13 16.03
N GLY A 95 24.35 10.91 15.52
CA GLY A 95 25.50 10.29 14.87
C GLY A 95 25.41 10.27 13.36
N ARG A 96 26.33 9.53 12.72
CA ARG A 96 26.33 9.36 11.26
C ARG A 96 25.35 8.28 10.82
N TYR A 97 25.21 7.22 11.62
CA TYR A 97 24.45 6.03 11.30
C TYR A 97 23.14 5.93 12.06
N VAL A 98 23.10 6.42 13.29
CA VAL A 98 21.92 6.42 14.15
C VAL A 98 21.73 7.75 14.88
N SER A 99 20.52 7.96 15.38
CA SER A 99 20.29 8.94 16.45
C SER A 99 19.50 8.33 17.59
N VAL A 100 19.53 8.97 18.75
CA VAL A 100 18.85 8.46 19.95
C VAL A 100 17.86 9.50 20.44
N ALA A 101 16.58 9.14 20.42
CA ALA A 101 15.51 10.05 20.78
C ALA A 101 14.53 9.40 21.76
N ARG A 102 13.79 10.23 22.48
CA ARG A 102 12.69 9.76 23.32
C ARG A 102 11.40 9.67 22.50
N PHE A 103 10.62 8.61 22.71
CA PHE A 103 9.21 8.55 22.37
C PHE A 103 8.41 8.98 23.59
N THR A 104 7.40 9.81 23.37
CA THR A 104 6.40 10.13 24.39
C THR A 104 5.49 8.93 24.64
N GLU A 105 4.71 8.96 25.72
CA GLU A 105 3.69 7.93 25.98
C GLU A 105 2.68 7.85 24.83
N VAL A 106 2.27 9.01 24.31
CA VAL A 106 1.26 9.12 23.24
C VAL A 106 1.79 8.49 21.95
N GLU A 107 3.03 8.82 21.56
CA GLU A 107 3.66 8.22 20.37
C GLU A 107 3.88 6.71 20.56
N GLY A 108 4.30 6.30 21.76
CA GLY A 108 4.53 4.89 22.06
C GLY A 108 3.26 4.03 22.05
N ARG A 109 2.07 4.65 22.07
CA ARG A 109 0.78 3.95 22.07
C ARG A 109 0.06 3.98 20.73
N SER A 110 0.63 4.65 19.74
CA SER A 110 -0.02 4.88 18.45
C SER A 110 0.81 4.25 17.34
N HIS A 111 0.20 3.43 16.50
CA HIS A 111 0.81 2.97 15.26
C HIS A 111 0.72 4.09 14.20
N PRO A 112 1.73 4.30 13.34
CA PRO A 112 3.03 3.61 13.27
C PRO A 112 4.13 4.25 14.14
N TRP A 113 5.14 3.45 14.51
CA TRP A 113 6.40 3.94 15.07
C TRP A 113 7.43 4.25 13.97
N VAL A 114 7.70 5.53 13.76
CA VAL A 114 8.70 6.00 12.80
C VAL A 114 10.11 5.92 13.43
N LEU A 115 10.81 4.81 13.17
CA LEU A 115 12.17 4.57 13.67
C LEU A 115 13.28 5.21 12.79
N ALA A 116 12.95 6.19 11.96
CA ALA A 116 13.92 6.91 11.14
C ALA A 116 14.57 8.05 11.93
N GLY A 117 15.91 8.09 11.92
CA GLY A 117 16.71 9.10 12.62
C GLY A 117 16.95 10.36 11.80
N GLY A 118 17.66 11.33 12.38
CA GLY A 118 18.04 12.57 11.68
C GLY A 118 16.87 13.53 11.45
N GLY A 119 15.96 13.66 12.42
CA GLY A 119 14.85 14.63 12.38
C GLY A 119 13.64 14.21 11.56
N ALA A 120 13.59 12.97 11.04
CA ALA A 120 12.45 12.48 10.25
C ALA A 120 11.12 12.54 11.03
N ARG A 121 11.16 12.23 12.33
CA ARG A 121 9.98 12.33 13.22
C ARG A 121 9.53 13.78 13.41
N ASP A 122 10.46 14.69 13.66
CA ASP A 122 10.15 16.11 13.85
C ASP A 122 9.57 16.72 12.57
N LEU A 123 10.14 16.36 11.42
CA LEU A 123 9.63 16.77 10.12
C LEU A 123 8.21 16.23 9.88
N LEU A 124 7.96 14.94 10.16
CA LEU A 124 6.63 14.35 10.02
C LEU A 124 5.61 15.05 10.93
N ASN A 125 5.98 15.32 12.18
CA ASN A 125 5.14 16.05 13.14
C ASN A 125 4.86 17.48 12.67
N ALA A 126 5.85 18.18 12.12
CA ALA A 126 5.66 19.52 11.57
C ALA A 126 4.74 19.51 10.33
N LEU A 127 4.93 18.55 9.41
CA LEU A 127 4.10 18.41 8.22
C LEU A 127 2.65 18.05 8.57
N THR A 128 2.45 17.10 9.49
CA THR A 128 1.12 16.66 9.90
C THR A 128 0.41 17.70 10.78
N GLY A 129 1.14 18.45 11.59
CA GLY A 129 0.60 19.54 12.41
C GLY A 129 0.23 20.78 11.60
N ALA A 130 0.96 21.07 10.52
CA ALA A 130 0.65 22.19 9.62
C ALA A 130 -0.47 21.87 8.60
N ALA A 131 -0.76 20.59 8.37
CA ALA A 131 -1.76 20.17 7.39
C ALA A 131 -3.19 20.41 7.93
N PRO A 132 -4.02 21.24 7.25
CA PRO A 132 -5.36 21.56 7.75
C PRO A 132 -6.35 20.38 7.67
N GLN A 133 -6.07 19.37 6.83
CA GLN A 133 -6.89 18.18 6.68
C GLN A 133 -6.06 17.00 6.14
N ARG A 134 -6.47 15.77 6.47
CA ARG A 134 -5.97 14.55 5.85
C ARG A 134 -6.64 14.33 4.48
N LEU A 135 -6.00 13.55 3.60
CA LEU A 135 -6.55 13.23 2.28
C LEU A 135 -7.83 12.38 2.36
N GLY A 136 -7.90 11.41 3.28
CA GLY A 136 -9.01 10.47 3.41
C GLY A 136 -10.41 11.13 3.39
N PRO A 137 -10.68 12.12 4.24
CA PRO A 137 -11.95 12.87 4.22
C PRO A 137 -12.29 13.57 2.90
N MET A 138 -11.31 13.82 2.02
CA MET A 138 -11.49 14.46 0.72
C MET A 138 -11.88 13.46 -0.38
N LEU A 139 -11.66 12.17 -0.17
CA LEU A 139 -11.91 11.11 -1.14
C LEU A 139 -13.38 10.67 -1.11
N SER A 140 -13.95 10.39 -2.28
CA SER A 140 -15.22 9.65 -2.39
C SER A 140 -14.98 8.14 -2.30
N PHE A 141 -13.88 7.66 -2.89
CA PHE A 141 -13.40 6.29 -2.69
C PHE A 141 -11.89 6.19 -2.91
N ILE A 142 -11.33 5.09 -2.43
CA ILE A 142 -10.01 4.57 -2.79
C ILE A 142 -10.09 3.04 -2.89
N GLY A 143 -9.46 2.46 -3.90
CA GLY A 143 -9.37 1.01 -4.06
C GLY A 143 -9.44 0.55 -5.51
N ARG A 144 -9.47 -0.78 -5.70
CA ARG A 144 -9.73 -1.39 -7.00
C ARG A 144 -11.12 -1.01 -7.53
N THR A 145 -11.26 -0.94 -8.85
CA THR A 145 -12.59 -0.90 -9.51
C THR A 145 -13.04 -2.31 -9.90
N THR A 146 -12.11 -3.27 -10.02
CA THR A 146 -12.46 -4.65 -10.36
C THR A 146 -11.60 -5.72 -9.70
N HIS A 147 -12.19 -6.90 -9.55
CA HIS A 147 -11.57 -8.19 -9.29
C HIS A 147 -12.27 -9.23 -10.16
N THR A 148 -11.58 -9.73 -11.18
CA THR A 148 -12.17 -10.68 -12.15
C THR A 148 -12.54 -12.01 -11.47
N GLY A 149 -11.71 -12.44 -10.50
CA GLY A 149 -11.75 -13.75 -9.86
C GLY A 149 -11.16 -14.89 -10.70
N ASP A 150 -10.71 -14.61 -11.93
CA ASP A 150 -10.09 -15.57 -12.85
C ASP A 150 -9.33 -14.80 -13.95
N ASP A 151 -8.25 -14.12 -13.56
CA ASP A 151 -7.46 -13.28 -14.46
C ASP A 151 -7.02 -14.01 -15.75
N PRO A 152 -6.60 -15.29 -15.74
CA PRO A 152 -6.26 -16.00 -16.98
C PRO A 152 -7.40 -16.09 -18.01
N PHE A 153 -8.66 -16.10 -17.56
CA PHE A 153 -9.82 -16.06 -18.45
C PHE A 153 -10.17 -14.65 -18.90
N PHE A 154 -10.28 -13.74 -17.94
CA PHE A 154 -10.81 -12.40 -18.16
C PHE A 154 -9.79 -11.48 -18.83
N ALA A 155 -8.50 -11.67 -18.60
CA ALA A 155 -7.41 -10.92 -19.22
C ALA A 155 -6.62 -11.77 -20.22
N PRO A 156 -7.19 -12.08 -21.41
CA PRO A 156 -6.52 -12.89 -22.40
C PRO A 156 -5.33 -12.15 -23.04
N PRO A 157 -4.39 -12.86 -23.69
CA PRO A 157 -3.27 -12.23 -24.38
C PRO A 157 -3.71 -11.20 -25.43
N VAL A 158 -2.90 -10.17 -25.65
CA VAL A 158 -3.19 -9.04 -26.57
C VAL A 158 -3.70 -9.46 -27.94
N ALA A 159 -3.11 -10.51 -28.54
CA ALA A 159 -3.54 -11.02 -29.85
C ALA A 159 -4.99 -11.56 -29.82
N THR A 160 -5.36 -12.23 -28.73
CA THR A 160 -6.72 -12.72 -28.49
C THR A 160 -7.66 -11.55 -28.23
N SER A 161 -7.31 -10.60 -27.36
CA SER A 161 -8.10 -9.39 -27.10
C SER A 161 -8.46 -8.63 -28.38
N ARG A 162 -7.48 -8.47 -29.29
CA ARG A 162 -7.72 -7.85 -30.62
C ARG A 162 -8.71 -8.64 -31.49
N ARG A 163 -8.72 -9.97 -31.44
CA ARG A 163 -9.69 -10.80 -32.18
C ARG A 163 -11.07 -10.69 -31.56
N LEU A 164 -11.18 -10.74 -30.23
CA LEU A 164 -12.44 -10.63 -29.52
C LEU A 164 -13.11 -9.27 -29.73
N ARG A 165 -12.34 -8.17 -29.71
CA ARG A 165 -12.85 -6.83 -30.08
C ARG A 165 -13.44 -6.81 -31.49
N ARG A 166 -12.77 -7.41 -32.48
CA ARG A 166 -13.28 -7.50 -33.87
C ARG A 166 -14.53 -8.37 -33.97
N ALA A 167 -14.67 -9.36 -33.09
CA ALA A 167 -15.86 -10.21 -32.98
C ALA A 167 -17.01 -9.52 -32.21
N GLY A 168 -16.86 -8.25 -31.81
CA GLY A 168 -17.89 -7.49 -31.09
C GLY A 168 -17.96 -7.78 -29.59
N ILE A 169 -17.01 -8.53 -29.04
CA ILE A 169 -16.93 -8.76 -27.58
C ILE A 169 -16.34 -7.51 -26.93
N ARG A 170 -16.93 -7.08 -25.83
CA ARG A 170 -16.51 -5.87 -25.12
C ARG A 170 -15.29 -6.13 -24.26
N LEU A 171 -14.29 -5.26 -24.40
CA LEU A 171 -13.09 -5.25 -23.57
C LEU A 171 -12.71 -3.82 -23.19
N VAL A 172 -12.23 -3.65 -21.95
CA VAL A 172 -11.68 -2.38 -21.44
C VAL A 172 -10.24 -2.59 -20.96
N GLU A 173 -9.46 -1.51 -20.88
CA GLU A 173 -8.08 -1.59 -20.40
C GLU A 173 -8.05 -2.08 -18.94
N PHE A 174 -7.17 -3.05 -18.66
CA PHE A 174 -6.98 -3.65 -17.35
C PHE A 174 -5.68 -3.18 -16.73
N VAL A 175 -5.77 -2.16 -15.88
CA VAL A 175 -4.61 -1.48 -15.30
C VAL A 175 -4.08 -2.25 -14.09
N ARG A 176 -2.78 -2.58 -14.14
CA ARG A 176 -1.99 -3.19 -13.07
C ARG A 176 -0.95 -2.20 -12.55
N GLY A 177 -0.36 -2.48 -11.39
CA GLY A 177 0.59 -1.56 -10.73
C GLY A 177 1.77 -1.19 -11.62
N GLN A 178 2.32 -2.16 -12.34
CA GLN A 178 3.43 -1.99 -13.28
C GLN A 178 3.09 -1.17 -14.53
N ASP A 179 1.81 -0.91 -14.79
CA ASP A 179 1.36 -0.13 -15.95
C ASP A 179 1.25 1.37 -15.62
N ILE A 180 1.44 1.75 -14.35
CA ILE A 180 1.42 3.14 -13.88
C ILE A 180 2.85 3.55 -13.58
N ASP A 181 3.40 4.41 -14.44
CA ASP A 181 4.74 4.97 -14.28
C ASP A 181 4.81 6.32 -15.01
N ASP A 182 5.77 7.18 -14.66
CA ASP A 182 6.10 8.42 -15.37
C ASP A 182 4.86 9.26 -15.79
N TRP A 183 3.92 9.47 -14.85
CA TRP A 183 2.69 10.26 -15.07
C TRP A 183 1.75 9.72 -16.15
N GLN A 184 1.89 8.46 -16.55
CA GLN A 184 1.07 7.83 -17.56
C GLN A 184 0.51 6.48 -17.10
N VAL A 185 -0.56 6.06 -17.75
CA VAL A 185 -1.09 4.69 -17.69
C VAL A 185 -0.79 4.04 -19.04
N ALA A 186 0.09 3.05 -19.06
CA ALA A 186 0.46 2.27 -20.24
C ALA A 186 -0.03 0.82 -20.09
N ALA A 187 -1.35 0.66 -19.97
CA ALA A 187 -1.98 -0.66 -19.80
C ALA A 187 -1.65 -1.56 -21.00
N LYS A 188 -1.06 -2.73 -20.71
CA LYS A 188 -0.68 -3.71 -21.74
C LYS A 188 -1.76 -4.76 -21.96
N ASP A 189 -2.60 -4.96 -20.96
CA ASP A 189 -3.64 -5.98 -20.95
C ASP A 189 -5.02 -5.33 -21.04
N ASP A 190 -5.92 -6.04 -21.71
CA ASP A 190 -7.35 -5.75 -21.69
C ASP A 190 -8.05 -6.81 -20.83
N THR A 191 -9.19 -6.47 -20.25
CA THR A 191 -10.11 -7.45 -19.67
C THR A 191 -11.39 -7.50 -20.46
N LEU A 192 -11.96 -8.70 -20.61
CA LEU A 192 -13.36 -8.89 -20.97
C LEU A 192 -14.20 -8.05 -20.02
N PHE A 193 -15.23 -7.37 -20.55
CA PHE A 193 -16.04 -6.46 -19.79
C PHE A 193 -17.51 -6.77 -20.05
N PRO A 194 -18.09 -7.76 -19.36
CA PRO A 194 -19.46 -8.20 -19.57
C PRO A 194 -20.44 -7.29 -18.81
N TYR A 195 -20.34 -6.00 -19.11
CA TYR A 195 -21.12 -4.92 -18.54
C TYR A 195 -21.45 -3.92 -19.64
N GLU A 196 -22.47 -3.11 -19.41
CA GLU A 196 -22.78 -1.97 -20.29
C GLU A 196 -21.67 -0.92 -20.24
N PRO A 197 -21.59 0.04 -21.20
CA PRO A 197 -20.50 1.02 -21.22
C PRO A 197 -20.41 1.85 -19.93
N ASP A 198 -21.51 2.01 -19.21
CA ASP A 198 -21.62 2.68 -17.91
C ASP A 198 -21.31 1.76 -16.70
N GLY A 199 -21.03 0.49 -16.94
CA GLY A 199 -20.73 -0.50 -15.91
C GLY A 199 -21.96 -1.14 -15.27
N GLU A 200 -23.17 -0.87 -15.76
CA GLU A 200 -24.35 -1.62 -15.32
C GLU A 200 -24.31 -3.06 -15.85
N GLU A 201 -25.09 -3.96 -15.23
CA GLU A 201 -25.15 -5.36 -15.66
C GLU A 201 -25.71 -5.46 -17.08
N SER A 202 -24.99 -6.16 -17.96
CA SER A 202 -25.41 -6.37 -19.35
C SER A 202 -25.91 -7.77 -19.58
N THR A 203 -26.89 -7.93 -20.48
CA THR A 203 -27.15 -9.23 -21.09
C THR A 203 -26.05 -9.56 -22.10
N LEU A 204 -25.49 -10.77 -22.03
CA LEU A 204 -24.44 -11.19 -22.97
C LEU A 204 -24.99 -11.17 -24.41
N SER A 205 -24.23 -10.55 -25.31
CA SER A 205 -24.44 -10.67 -26.75
C SER A 205 -24.27 -12.13 -27.21
N VAL A 206 -24.65 -12.43 -28.46
CA VAL A 206 -24.42 -13.76 -29.07
C VAL A 206 -22.93 -14.11 -29.06
N ALA A 207 -22.06 -13.16 -29.45
CA ALA A 207 -20.61 -13.36 -29.47
C ALA A 207 -20.04 -13.63 -28.06
N GLU A 208 -20.46 -12.85 -27.07
CA GLU A 208 -20.07 -13.06 -25.68
C GLU A 208 -20.59 -14.40 -25.15
N SER A 209 -21.84 -14.76 -25.44
CA SER A 209 -22.41 -16.05 -25.04
C SER A 209 -21.57 -17.21 -25.57
N HIS A 210 -21.17 -17.19 -26.85
CA HIS A 210 -20.29 -18.22 -27.42
C HIS A 210 -18.91 -18.28 -26.75
N TRP A 211 -18.34 -17.14 -26.36
CA TRP A 211 -17.04 -17.10 -25.70
C TRP A 211 -17.10 -17.57 -24.23
N PHE A 212 -18.11 -17.12 -23.48
CA PHE A 212 -18.24 -17.39 -22.05
C PHE A 212 -18.80 -18.78 -21.75
N TRP A 213 -19.70 -19.32 -22.60
CA TRP A 213 -20.41 -20.56 -22.34
C TRP A 213 -19.51 -21.79 -22.11
N PRO A 214 -18.42 -22.03 -22.88
CA PRO A 214 -17.53 -23.16 -22.65
C PRO A 214 -16.91 -23.18 -21.26
N GLN A 215 -16.78 -22.01 -20.61
CA GLN A 215 -16.20 -21.86 -19.29
C GLN A 215 -17.24 -21.74 -18.19
N ARG A 216 -18.54 -21.81 -18.50
CA ARG A 216 -19.64 -21.50 -17.58
C ARG A 216 -19.52 -22.19 -16.22
N GLN A 217 -19.25 -23.50 -16.18
CA GLN A 217 -19.12 -24.23 -14.91
C GLN A 217 -17.96 -23.70 -14.06
N ARG A 218 -16.80 -23.48 -14.67
CA ARG A 218 -15.63 -22.89 -13.98
C ARG A 218 -15.95 -21.51 -13.46
N LEU A 219 -16.62 -20.69 -14.27
CA LEU A 219 -16.93 -19.32 -13.90
C LEU A 219 -17.95 -19.22 -12.74
N ARG A 220 -18.95 -20.12 -12.70
CA ARG A 220 -19.95 -20.21 -11.62
C ARG A 220 -19.35 -20.60 -10.27
N LEU A 221 -18.29 -21.40 -10.28
CA LEU A 221 -17.66 -21.93 -9.07
C LEU A 221 -16.66 -20.97 -8.41
N ARG A 222 -16.41 -19.79 -9.00
CA ARG A 222 -15.58 -18.76 -8.37
C ARG A 222 -16.18 -18.35 -7.03
N ARG A 223 -15.32 -18.28 -6.00
CA ARG A 223 -15.71 -17.93 -4.63
C ARG A 223 -15.00 -16.68 -4.14
N ASP A 224 -15.77 -15.84 -3.47
CA ASP A 224 -15.27 -14.70 -2.70
C ASP A 224 -16.07 -14.62 -1.40
N PHE A 225 -15.40 -14.35 -0.29
CA PHE A 225 -16.02 -14.30 1.05
C PHE A 225 -16.84 -15.57 1.37
N GLY A 226 -16.36 -16.74 0.94
CA GLY A 226 -16.98 -18.05 1.18
C GLY A 226 -18.18 -18.39 0.28
N LYS A 227 -18.74 -17.41 -0.45
CA LYS A 227 -19.89 -17.58 -1.33
C LYS A 227 -19.49 -17.70 -2.79
N VAL A 228 -20.24 -18.50 -3.58
CA VAL A 228 -20.09 -18.50 -5.05
C VAL A 228 -20.71 -17.26 -5.68
N ILE A 229 -20.38 -16.98 -6.94
CA ILE A 229 -20.78 -15.75 -7.63
C ILE A 229 -22.31 -15.54 -7.66
N GLU A 230 -23.09 -16.59 -7.92
CA GLU A 230 -24.55 -16.52 -8.01
C GLU A 230 -25.21 -16.34 -6.63
N GLU A 231 -24.62 -16.87 -5.55
CA GLU A 231 -25.08 -16.64 -4.16
C GLU A 231 -24.92 -15.18 -3.72
N ARG A 232 -24.15 -14.40 -4.47
CA ARG A 232 -23.95 -12.96 -4.27
C ARG A 232 -24.87 -12.12 -5.17
N GLY A 233 -25.78 -12.76 -5.91
CA GLY A 233 -26.71 -12.09 -6.82
C GLY A 233 -26.09 -11.58 -8.11
N LEU A 234 -24.92 -12.10 -8.50
CA LEU A 234 -24.19 -11.69 -9.70
C LEU A 234 -24.36 -12.72 -10.82
N GLY A 235 -24.45 -12.24 -12.07
CA GLY A 235 -24.32 -13.10 -13.24
C GLY A 235 -23.01 -13.92 -13.21
N TRP A 236 -23.07 -15.20 -13.56
CA TRP A 236 -21.91 -16.09 -13.53
C TRP A 236 -20.75 -15.68 -14.45
N HIS A 237 -21.05 -14.87 -15.47
CA HIS A 237 -20.08 -14.29 -16.39
C HIS A 237 -19.44 -13.00 -15.85
N ALA A 238 -20.01 -12.38 -14.81
CA ALA A 238 -19.51 -11.15 -14.23
C ALA A 238 -18.12 -11.33 -13.58
N HIS A 239 -17.38 -10.24 -13.47
CA HIS A 239 -16.22 -10.19 -12.57
C HIS A 239 -16.68 -10.46 -11.15
N SER A 240 -15.92 -11.25 -10.39
CA SER A 240 -16.34 -11.62 -9.05
C SER A 240 -16.49 -10.42 -8.11
N MET A 241 -15.78 -9.31 -8.32
CA MET A 241 -16.17 -8.01 -7.75
C MET A 241 -16.01 -6.90 -8.79
N PHE A 242 -17.08 -6.17 -9.05
CA PHE A 242 -17.05 -4.98 -9.87
C PHE A 242 -17.75 -3.83 -9.15
N PHE A 243 -17.12 -2.66 -9.15
CA PHE A 243 -17.61 -1.49 -8.45
C PHE A 243 -17.98 -0.42 -9.48
N ALA A 244 -19.22 -0.51 -10.00
CA ALA A 244 -19.72 0.34 -11.09
C ALA A 244 -19.55 1.84 -10.79
N GLU A 245 -19.87 2.29 -9.58
CA GLU A 245 -19.69 3.68 -9.16
C GLU A 245 -18.23 4.15 -9.27
N ARG A 246 -17.26 3.28 -8.93
CA ARG A 246 -15.83 3.59 -9.01
C ARG A 246 -15.34 3.62 -10.44
N TYR A 247 -15.90 2.75 -11.30
CA TYR A 247 -15.61 2.72 -12.73
C TYR A 247 -16.15 3.96 -13.46
N ARG A 248 -17.35 4.41 -13.09
CA ARG A 248 -17.98 5.63 -13.65
C ARG A 248 -17.30 6.92 -13.21
N ALA A 249 -16.62 6.91 -12.06
CA ALA A 249 -15.94 8.09 -11.57
C ALA A 249 -14.86 8.59 -12.54
N SER A 250 -14.91 9.89 -12.84
CA SER A 250 -13.95 10.55 -13.71
C SER A 250 -13.87 12.04 -13.34
N PRO A 251 -12.67 12.62 -13.16
CA PRO A 251 -11.36 11.96 -13.16
C PRO A 251 -11.11 11.12 -11.88
N VAL A 252 -10.23 10.14 -12.00
CA VAL A 252 -9.65 9.37 -10.88
C VAL A 252 -8.13 9.54 -10.86
N ILE A 253 -7.51 9.30 -9.71
CA ILE A 253 -6.06 9.19 -9.56
C ILE A 253 -5.73 7.71 -9.36
N GLY A 254 -5.14 7.08 -10.37
CA GLY A 254 -4.59 5.72 -10.28
C GLY A 254 -3.17 5.76 -9.71
N PHE A 255 -2.77 4.72 -8.98
CA PHE A 255 -1.40 4.64 -8.47
C PHE A 255 -0.90 3.21 -8.35
N ALA A 256 0.42 3.01 -8.48
CA ALA A 256 1.05 1.73 -8.22
C ALA A 256 1.06 1.45 -6.71
N PHE A 257 0.39 0.38 -6.26
CA PHE A 257 0.31 0.03 -4.83
C PHE A 257 1.67 -0.40 -4.25
N VAL A 258 2.50 -1.03 -5.08
CA VAL A 258 3.86 -1.44 -4.72
C VAL A 258 4.80 -0.92 -5.80
N ALA A 259 5.66 0.02 -5.43
CA ALA A 259 6.69 0.59 -6.30
C ALA A 259 7.85 1.15 -5.47
N THR A 260 8.99 1.38 -6.13
CA THR A 260 10.17 1.99 -5.51
C THR A 260 10.04 3.50 -5.35
N HIS A 261 9.19 4.15 -6.16
CA HIS A 261 8.89 5.57 -6.11
C HIS A 261 7.37 5.82 -6.10
N ASN A 262 6.98 7.07 -5.89
CA ASN A 262 5.57 7.47 -5.98
C ASN A 262 5.17 7.57 -7.45
N HIS A 263 4.19 6.78 -7.89
CA HIS A 263 3.62 6.85 -9.23
C HIS A 263 2.11 7.04 -9.13
N PHE A 264 1.68 8.30 -9.22
CA PHE A 264 0.27 8.71 -9.24
C PHE A 264 -0.05 9.35 -10.59
N VAL A 265 -1.19 9.00 -11.18
CA VAL A 265 -1.59 9.50 -12.49
C VAL A 265 -3.08 9.82 -12.51
N VAL A 266 -3.43 10.97 -13.08
CA VAL A 266 -4.83 11.29 -13.36
C VAL A 266 -5.28 10.49 -14.57
N SER A 267 -6.27 9.62 -14.37
CA SER A 267 -6.94 8.90 -15.44
C SER A 267 -8.37 9.41 -15.60
N ARG A 268 -8.82 9.48 -16.85
CA ARG A 268 -10.23 9.58 -17.18
C ARG A 268 -10.82 8.17 -17.26
N GLY A 269 -12.16 8.06 -17.18
CA GLY A 269 -12.88 6.78 -17.16
C GLY A 269 -12.62 5.87 -18.37
N GLY A 270 -13.27 4.71 -18.40
CA GLY A 270 -13.12 3.71 -19.47
C GLY A 270 -12.01 2.68 -19.23
N ARG A 271 -11.50 2.61 -18.00
CA ARG A 271 -10.47 1.66 -17.56
C ARG A 271 -10.86 1.02 -16.25
N VAL A 272 -10.40 -0.20 -16.02
CA VAL A 272 -10.54 -0.85 -14.72
C VAL A 272 -9.20 -1.06 -14.05
N PHE A 273 -9.20 -0.93 -12.74
CA PHE A 273 -8.04 -0.86 -11.87
C PHE A 273 -8.08 -2.06 -10.92
N ASN A 274 -7.03 -2.86 -10.93
CA ASN A 274 -6.94 -4.04 -10.07
C ASN A 274 -6.37 -3.68 -8.67
N ARG A 275 -6.12 -4.69 -7.83
CA ARG A 275 -5.55 -4.48 -6.48
C ARG A 275 -4.14 -3.88 -6.46
N SER A 276 -3.36 -4.11 -7.52
CA SER A 276 -1.98 -3.62 -7.63
C SER A 276 -1.90 -2.20 -8.19
N ALA A 277 -2.97 -1.72 -8.84
CA ALA A 277 -3.12 -0.33 -9.26
C ALA A 277 -4.45 0.24 -8.76
N PRO A 278 -4.65 0.47 -7.45
CA PRO A 278 -5.88 1.09 -6.96
C PRO A 278 -6.09 2.48 -7.57
N ALA A 279 -7.35 2.90 -7.64
CA ALA A 279 -7.75 4.24 -8.02
C ALA A 279 -8.45 4.95 -6.86
N MET A 280 -8.34 6.27 -6.82
CA MET A 280 -9.09 7.10 -5.90
C MET A 280 -9.75 8.27 -6.62
N ALA A 281 -10.92 8.69 -6.12
CA ALA A 281 -11.60 9.87 -6.62
C ALA A 281 -11.81 10.88 -5.48
N LEU A 282 -11.76 12.16 -5.83
CA LEU A 282 -12.13 13.24 -4.92
C LEU A 282 -13.66 13.37 -4.86
N LYS A 283 -14.19 13.83 -3.73
CA LYS A 283 -15.61 14.13 -3.57
C LYS A 283 -16.09 15.15 -4.60
N ALA A 284 -17.40 15.11 -4.90
CA ALA A 284 -18.06 16.09 -5.76
C ALA A 284 -17.73 17.53 -5.32
N GLY A 285 -17.46 18.42 -6.28
CA GLY A 285 -16.98 19.79 -6.03
C GLY A 285 -15.46 19.92 -5.84
N ARG A 286 -14.71 18.81 -5.73
CA ARG A 286 -13.23 18.81 -5.64
C ARG A 286 -12.54 18.10 -6.80
N THR A 287 -13.29 17.60 -7.78
CA THR A 287 -12.76 16.83 -8.92
C THR A 287 -11.75 17.61 -9.76
N GLY A 288 -11.91 18.93 -9.89
CA GLY A 288 -10.97 19.81 -10.58
C GLY A 288 -9.58 19.88 -9.92
N ALA A 289 -9.45 19.50 -8.65
CA ALA A 289 -8.17 19.46 -7.95
C ALA A 289 -7.38 18.15 -8.17
N ALA A 290 -7.93 17.18 -8.92
CA ALA A 290 -7.27 15.89 -9.14
C ALA A 290 -5.86 16.02 -9.77
N PRO A 291 -5.61 16.90 -10.76
CA PRO A 291 -4.25 17.16 -11.24
C PRO A 291 -3.33 17.64 -10.13
N SER A 292 -3.69 18.70 -9.41
CA SER A 292 -2.86 19.26 -8.33
C SER A 292 -2.59 18.24 -7.20
N ALA A 293 -3.58 17.39 -6.89
CA ALA A 293 -3.42 16.31 -5.93
C ALA A 293 -2.42 15.26 -6.43
N ALA A 294 -2.54 14.79 -7.68
CA ALA A 294 -1.56 13.88 -8.29
C ALA A 294 -0.16 14.49 -8.31
N TRP A 295 -0.06 15.80 -8.61
CA TRP A 295 1.21 16.53 -8.55
C TRP A 295 1.85 16.50 -7.17
N TYR A 296 1.06 16.77 -6.14
CA TYR A 296 1.54 16.71 -4.76
C TYR A 296 1.96 15.30 -4.34
N LEU A 297 1.19 14.28 -4.73
CA LEU A 297 1.46 12.88 -4.40
C LEU A 297 2.73 12.32 -5.06
N ASN A 298 3.09 12.83 -6.24
CA ASN A 298 4.36 12.54 -6.90
C ASN A 298 5.54 13.39 -6.38
N SER A 299 5.29 14.34 -5.47
CA SER A 299 6.37 15.15 -4.91
C SER A 299 7.13 14.40 -3.81
N SER A 300 8.39 14.78 -3.62
CA SER A 300 9.22 14.31 -2.50
C SER A 300 8.67 14.69 -1.13
N ARG A 301 7.70 15.62 -1.05
CA ARG A 301 7.01 15.99 0.20
C ARG A 301 6.05 14.91 0.69
N TRP A 302 5.53 14.08 -0.22
CA TRP A 302 4.69 12.92 0.12
C TRP A 302 5.53 11.64 0.31
N GLY A 303 6.65 11.52 -0.42
CA GLY A 303 7.54 10.36 -0.43
C GLY A 303 8.41 10.20 0.82
N SER A 304 7.81 9.92 1.97
CA SER A 304 8.44 9.20 3.09
C SER A 304 7.41 8.95 4.20
N GLY A 305 6.60 7.89 4.06
CA GLY A 305 5.90 7.29 5.20
C GLY A 305 4.37 7.32 5.24
N ALA A 306 3.66 7.52 4.12
CA ALA A 306 2.19 7.57 4.13
C ALA A 306 1.52 6.70 3.05
N ALA A 307 1.93 5.44 2.93
CA ALA A 307 1.19 4.42 2.18
C ALA A 307 1.05 3.15 3.05
N SER A 308 0.14 3.27 4.01
CA SER A 308 -0.49 2.19 4.78
C SER A 308 -1.82 2.74 5.27
#